data_AF-A0A8H7E280-F1
#
_entry.id   AF-A0A8H7E280-F1
#
_cell.length_a   1.000
_cell.length_b   1.000
_cell.length_c   1.000
_cell.angle_alpha   90.00
_cell.angle_beta   90.00
_cell.angle_gamma   90.00
#
_symmetry.space_group_name_H-M   'P 1'
#
loop_
_entity.id
_entity.type
_entity.pdbx_description
1 polymer ?
#
loop_
_entity_poly.entity_id
_entity_poly.type
_entity_poly.pdbx_seq_one_letter_code
_entity_poly.pdbx_strand_id
1 'polypeptide(L)'
;MPLTQKTVLVLESPKDWDDWYEIVRRTTRVLGISHLVDITAATAPREPFRPECPTYQDVNPLAVSYAALDDAGKDMFKVLHTSYRTEIARYDKEQAAVRDLIYHI
;
A
#
# COMPACT_ATOMS: atom_id res chain seq x y z
N MET A 1 4.05 -25.36 15.29
CA MET A 1 3.54 -23.98 15.14
C MET A 1 4.69 -23.04 15.44
N PRO A 2 5.06 -22.10 14.56
CA PRO A 2 6.12 -21.16 14.89
C PRO A 2 5.58 -20.15 15.92
N LEU A 3 6.28 -20.02 17.04
CA LEU A 3 6.04 -18.95 18.01
C LEU A 3 6.43 -17.63 17.36
N THR A 4 5.44 -16.77 17.10
CA THR A 4 5.69 -15.38 16.73
C THR A 4 6.35 -14.71 17.93
N GLN A 5 7.68 -14.52 17.88
CA GLN A 5 8.44 -13.81 18.90
C GLN A 5 8.00 -12.34 18.85
N LYS A 6 7.13 -11.93 19.78
CA LYS A 6 6.85 -10.51 20.01
C LYS A 6 8.07 -9.90 20.67
N THR A 7 8.78 -9.04 19.94
CA THR A 7 9.86 -8.22 20.49
C THR A 7 9.21 -7.17 21.39
N VAL A 8 9.31 -7.34 22.71
CA VAL A 8 8.84 -6.33 23.67
C VAL A 8 9.96 -5.31 23.82
N LEU A 9 9.82 -4.16 23.16
CA LEU A 9 10.68 -3.00 23.41
C LEU A 9 10.18 -2.30 24.67
N VAL A 10 11.00 -2.33 25.72
CA VAL A 10 10.77 -1.62 26.97
C VAL A 10 11.47 -0.27 26.87
N LEU A 11 10.68 0.80 26.74
CA LEU A 11 11.18 2.17 26.53
C LEU A 11 11.36 2.88 27.88
N GLU A 12 12.49 2.66 28.54
CA GLU A 12 12.77 3.21 29.88
C GLU A 12 13.63 4.49 29.85
N SER A 13 14.39 4.69 28.78
CA SER A 13 15.28 5.83 28.60
C SER A 13 15.04 6.55 27.27
N PRO A 14 15.38 7.85 27.16
CA PRO A 14 15.31 8.59 25.89
C PRO A 14 16.06 7.92 24.73
N LYS A 15 17.14 7.18 25.03
CA LYS A 15 17.90 6.43 24.02
C LYS A 15 17.09 5.26 23.43
N ASP A 16 16.24 4.63 24.23
CA ASP A 16 15.39 3.52 23.74
C ASP A 16 14.35 4.04 22.73
N TRP A 17 13.92 5.30 22.88
CA TRP A 17 13.08 5.97 21.90
C TRP A 17 13.79 6.25 20.58
N ASP A 18 15.07 6.65 20.62
CA ASP A 18 15.89 6.84 19.42
C ASP A 18 16.10 5.52 18.67
N ASP A 19 16.43 4.45 19.41
CA ASP A 19 16.62 3.11 18.86
C ASP A 19 15.32 2.56 18.25
N TRP A 20 14.18 2.75 18.94
CA TRP A 20 12.85 2.40 18.42
C TRP A 20 12.52 3.17 17.13
N TYR A 21 12.78 4.49 17.11
CA TYR A 21 12.54 5.33 15.94
C TYR A 21 13.33 4.84 14.72
N GLU A 22 14.60 4.49 14.92
CA GLU A 22 15.45 3.93 13.86
C GLU A 22 14.96 2.56 13.37
N ILE A 23 14.43 1.71 14.26
CA ILE A 23 13.82 0.42 13.87
C ILE A 23 12.59 0.65 12.98
N VAL A 24 11.69 1.54 13.38
CA VAL A 24 10.48 1.88 12.59
C VAL A 24 10.88 2.48 11.24
N ARG A 25 11.84 3.41 11.22
CA ARG A 25 12.32 4.06 9.99
C ARG A 25 12.99 3.07 9.03
N ARG A 26 13.80 2.15 9.53
CA ARG A 26 14.43 1.10 8.70
C ARG A 26 13.39 0.15 8.16
N THR A 27 12.45 -0.29 8.99
CA THR A 27 11.41 -1.24 8.58
C THR A 27 10.49 -0.64 7.52
N THR A 28 10.02 0.59 7.72
CA THR A 28 9.19 1.32 6.73
C THR A 28 9.92 1.56 5.41
N ARG A 29 11.24 1.82 5.45
CA ARG A 29 12.07 1.95 4.24
C ARG A 29 12.23 0.62 3.50
N VAL A 30 12.47 -0.48 4.21
CA VAL A 30 12.59 -1.83 3.61
C VAL A 30 11.25 -2.26 3.00
N LEU A 31 10.14 -1.96 3.67
CA LEU A 31 8.79 -2.28 3.21
C LEU A 31 8.25 -1.29 2.15
N GLY A 32 8.94 -0.18 1.88
CA GLY A 32 8.53 0.82 0.88
C GLY A 32 7.33 1.70 1.29
N ILE A 33 6.92 1.65 2.56
CA ILE A 33 5.73 2.36 3.08
C ILE A 33 6.09 3.65 3.85
N SER A 34 7.31 4.15 3.73
CA SER A 34 7.74 5.38 4.43
C SER A 34 6.88 6.61 4.11
N HIS A 35 6.16 6.60 2.98
CA HIS A 35 5.23 7.65 2.59
C HIS A 35 3.86 7.55 3.29
N LEU A 36 3.54 6.39 3.87
CA LEU A 36 2.32 6.13 4.63
C LEU A 36 2.53 6.30 6.14
N VAL A 37 3.78 6.37 6.60
CA VAL A 37 4.12 6.40 8.02
C VAL A 37 4.87 7.69 8.33
N ASP A 38 4.23 8.57 9.08
CA ASP A 38 4.89 9.70 9.71
C ASP A 38 5.07 9.38 11.19
N ILE A 39 6.31 9.08 11.58
CA ILE A 39 6.68 8.71 12.95
C ILE A 39 6.79 9.96 13.84
N THR A 40 6.87 11.15 13.26
CA THR A 40 6.95 12.43 14.00
C THR A 40 5.58 13.01 14.30
N ALA A 41 4.61 12.76 13.43
CA ALA A 41 3.21 12.99 13.72
C ALA A 41 2.74 11.89 14.67
N ALA A 42 2.16 12.25 15.81
CA ALA A 42 1.53 11.29 16.74
C ALA A 42 0.22 10.72 16.16
N THR A 43 0.26 10.23 14.93
CA THR A 43 -0.88 9.77 14.13
C THR A 43 -0.59 8.37 13.61
N ALA A 44 -1.61 7.54 13.55
CA ALA A 44 -1.49 6.21 12.98
C ALA A 44 -1.02 6.26 11.51
N PRO A 45 -0.35 5.21 11.01
CA PRO A 45 -0.06 5.06 9.59
C PRO A 45 -1.30 5.33 8.72
N ARG A 46 -1.12 6.06 7.63
CA ARG A 46 -2.17 6.30 6.65
C ARG A 46 -2.53 4.99 5.96
N GLU A 47 -3.81 4.80 5.72
CA GLU A 47 -4.26 3.69 4.89
C GLU A 47 -3.82 3.91 3.43
N PRO A 48 -3.28 2.89 2.76
CA PRO A 48 -2.95 3.00 1.34
C PRO A 48 -4.21 3.24 0.52
N PHE A 49 -4.09 3.99 -0.57
CA PHE A 49 -5.21 4.29 -1.45
C PHE A 49 -5.54 3.07 -2.31
N ARG A 50 -6.78 2.59 -2.24
CA ARG A 50 -7.24 1.50 -3.10
C ARG A 50 -7.61 2.04 -4.49
N PRO A 51 -6.95 1.59 -5.56
CA PRO A 51 -7.31 2.01 -6.91
C PRO A 51 -8.71 1.53 -7.29
N GLU A 52 -9.42 2.33 -8.07
CA GLU A 52 -10.72 1.96 -8.64
C GLU A 52 -10.54 1.11 -9.89
N CYS A 53 -11.45 0.16 -10.10
CA CYS A 53 -11.41 -0.69 -11.28
C CYS A 53 -11.80 0.14 -12.52
N PRO A 54 -10.97 0.17 -13.57
CA PRO A 54 -11.32 0.89 -14.78
C PRO A 54 -12.54 0.24 -15.44
N THR A 55 -13.39 1.10 -15.98
CA THR A 55 -14.62 0.80 -16.67
C THR A 55 -14.48 1.17 -18.15
N TYR A 56 -15.40 0.67 -18.99
CA TYR A 56 -15.40 1.01 -20.42
C TYR A 56 -15.62 2.51 -20.65
N GLN A 57 -16.29 3.17 -19.70
CA GLN A 57 -16.58 4.61 -19.71
C GLN A 57 -15.30 5.45 -19.55
N ASP A 58 -14.26 4.90 -18.93
CA ASP A 58 -12.96 5.57 -18.79
C ASP A 58 -12.19 5.66 -20.12
N VAL A 59 -12.56 4.84 -21.11
CA VAL A 59 -12.00 4.89 -22.47
C VAL A 59 -12.93 5.63 -23.42
N ASN A 60 -14.23 5.33 -23.35
CA ASN A 60 -15.26 6.00 -24.12
C ASN A 60 -16.51 6.20 -23.24
N PRO A 61 -16.88 7.44 -22.90
CA PRO A 61 -18.01 7.73 -22.01
C PRO A 61 -19.35 7.15 -22.47
N LEU A 62 -19.50 6.90 -23.78
CA LEU A 62 -20.72 6.34 -24.37
C LEU A 62 -20.72 4.80 -24.41
N ALA A 63 -19.60 4.15 -24.10
CA ALA A 63 -19.49 2.70 -24.14
C ALA A 63 -20.19 2.07 -22.93
N VAL A 64 -21.28 1.35 -23.20
CA VAL A 64 -22.03 0.57 -22.20
C VAL A 64 -21.42 -0.79 -21.92
N SER A 65 -20.52 -1.27 -22.79
CA SER A 65 -19.87 -2.58 -22.67
C SER A 65 -18.54 -2.61 -23.43
N TYR A 66 -17.70 -3.62 -23.16
CA TYR A 66 -16.45 -3.84 -23.89
C TYR A 66 -16.64 -3.96 -25.41
N ALA A 67 -17.75 -4.57 -25.84
CA ALA A 67 -18.08 -4.74 -27.25
C ALA A 67 -18.41 -3.41 -27.96
N ALA A 68 -18.78 -2.38 -27.20
CA ALA A 68 -19.04 -1.04 -27.72
C ALA A 68 -17.76 -0.21 -27.91
N LEU A 69 -16.59 -0.74 -27.53
CA LEU A 69 -15.30 -0.14 -27.83
C LEU A 69 -14.85 -0.53 -29.24
N ASP A 70 -14.24 0.42 -29.94
CA ASP A 70 -13.49 0.13 -31.16
C ASP A 70 -12.19 -0.61 -30.82
N ASP A 71 -11.47 -1.10 -31.84
CA ASP A 71 -10.27 -1.92 -31.58
C ASP A 71 -9.16 -1.13 -30.87
N ALA A 72 -9.03 0.17 -31.16
CA ALA A 72 -8.13 1.07 -30.44
C ALA A 72 -8.54 1.24 -28.96
N GLY A 73 -9.84 1.42 -28.68
CA GLY A 73 -10.37 1.53 -27.32
C GLY A 73 -10.25 0.23 -26.54
N LYS A 74 -10.41 -0.92 -27.20
CA LYS A 74 -10.16 -2.24 -26.58
C LYS A 74 -8.72 -2.39 -26.14
N ASP A 75 -7.77 -1.92 -26.94
CA ASP A 75 -6.36 -1.98 -26.59
C ASP A 75 -6.01 -1.00 -25.46
N MET A 76 -6.58 0.22 -25.49
CA MET A 76 -6.47 1.16 -24.37
C MET A 76 -7.04 0.58 -23.07
N PHE A 77 -8.21 -0.07 -23.14
CA PHE A 77 -8.84 -0.71 -21.99
C PHE A 77 -7.97 -1.82 -21.41
N LYS A 78 -7.30 -2.63 -22.26
CA LYS A 78 -6.33 -3.64 -21.80
C LYS A 78 -5.14 -3.01 -21.06
N VAL A 79 -4.64 -1.86 -21.55
CA VAL A 79 -3.55 -1.12 -20.90
C VAL A 79 -4.00 -0.60 -19.53
N LEU A 80 -5.18 0.04 -19.45
CA LEU A 80 -5.76 0.50 -18.19
C LEU A 80 -5.95 -0.64 -17.19
N HIS A 81 -6.49 -1.76 -17.64
CA HIS A 81 -6.70 -2.93 -16.80
C HIS A 81 -5.38 -3.56 -16.33
N THR A 82 -4.33 -3.52 -17.14
CA THR A 82 -2.98 -3.97 -16.75
C THR A 82 -2.36 -3.04 -15.72
N SER A 83 -2.52 -1.72 -15.90
CA SER A 83 -2.12 -0.72 -14.92
C SER A 83 -2.86 -0.93 -13.59
N TYR A 84 -4.19 -1.09 -13.63
CA TYR A 84 -5.00 -1.39 -12.47
C TYR A 84 -4.54 -2.64 -11.71
N ARG A 85 -4.22 -3.73 -12.42
CA ARG A 85 -3.66 -4.95 -11.81
C ARG A 85 -2.31 -4.72 -11.12
N THR A 86 -1.51 -3.79 -11.63
CA THR A 86 -0.23 -3.43 -11.03
C THR A 86 -0.45 -2.58 -9.78
N GLU A 87 -1.35 -1.60 -9.86
CA GLU A 87 -1.71 -0.71 -8.76
C GLU A 87 -2.38 -1.46 -7.61
N ILE A 88 -3.29 -2.40 -7.90
CA ILE A 88 -3.94 -3.21 -6.85
C ILE A 88 -2.93 -4.13 -6.16
N ALA A 89 -1.97 -4.69 -6.91
CA ALA A 89 -0.90 -5.49 -6.32
C ALA A 89 0.04 -4.64 -5.45
N ARG A 90 0.24 -3.36 -5.79
CA ARG A 90 0.96 -2.41 -4.93
C ARG A 90 0.17 -2.11 -3.67
N TYR A 91 -1.13 -1.82 -3.80
CA TYR A 91 -2.04 -1.62 -2.68
C TYR A 91 -2.03 -2.80 -1.70
N ASP A 92 -2.15 -4.04 -2.20
CA ASP A 92 -2.16 -5.24 -1.35
C ASP A 92 -0.83 -5.40 -0.58
N LYS A 93 0.30 -5.08 -1.22
CA LYS A 93 1.62 -5.09 -0.56
C LYS A 93 1.74 -4.02 0.50
N GLU A 94 1.34 -2.79 0.19
CA GLU A 94 1.35 -1.67 1.12
C GLU A 94 0.45 -1.94 2.32
N GLN A 95 -0.75 -2.50 2.10
CA GLN A 95 -1.69 -2.87 3.16
C GLN A 95 -1.12 -3.97 4.05
N ALA A 96 -0.49 -5.00 3.46
CA ALA A 96 0.18 -6.05 4.22
C ALA A 96 1.35 -5.50 5.05
N ALA A 97 2.13 -4.57 4.49
CA ALA A 97 3.26 -3.94 5.16
C ALA A 97 2.83 -3.01 6.31
N VAL A 98 1.79 -2.20 6.13
CA VAL A 98 1.22 -1.37 7.21
C VAL A 98 0.70 -2.24 8.34
N ARG A 99 0.01 -3.34 7.99
CA ARG A 99 -0.44 -4.32 8.97
C ARG A 99 0.74 -4.92 9.71
N ASP A 100 1.76 -5.38 9.01
CA ASP A 100 2.95 -5.99 9.60
C ASP A 100 3.65 -5.04 10.58
N LEU A 101 3.80 -3.78 10.18
CA LEU A 101 4.34 -2.71 11.01
C LEU A 101 3.57 -2.53 12.32
N ILE A 102 2.23 -2.52 12.27
CA ILE A 102 1.37 -2.32 13.45
C ILE A 102 1.41 -3.53 14.41
N TYR A 103 1.60 -4.75 13.90
CA TYR A 103 1.54 -5.96 14.72
C TYR A 103 2.91 -6.46 15.22
N HIS A 104 4.00 -6.13 14.52
CA HIS A 104 5.33 -6.66 14.80
C HIS A 104 6.35 -5.63 15.32
N ILE A 105 6.02 -4.34 15.33
CA ILE A 105 6.82 -3.29 15.99
C ILE A 105 6.01 -2.69 17.14
#